data_AF-A0A9P6FXW8-F1
#
_entry.id   AF-A0A9P6FXW8-F1
#
_cell.length_a   1.000
_cell.length_b   1.000
_cell.length_c   1.000
_cell.angle_alpha   90.00
_cell.angle_beta   90.00
_cell.angle_gamma   90.00
#
_symmetry.space_group_name_H-M   'P 1'
#
loop_
_entity.id
_entity.type
_entity.pdbx_description
1 polymer ?
#
loop_
_entity_poly.entity_id
_entity_poly.type
_entity_poly.pdbx_seq_one_letter_code
_entity_poly.pdbx_strand_id
1 'polypeptide(L)'
;MFNFFAKAVAIATLALALIAPAAEAQGSYVRYNGSLCDNYIKYDVWLPPGASIAAIETMLSQQGMNSSALSQLTVACFEPFMEHICSTAFPRVEGTST
;
A
#
# COMPACT_ATOMS: atom_id res chain seq x y z
N MET A 1 -51.08 8.51 35.55
CA MET A 1 -49.90 7.91 36.21
C MET A 1 -49.13 7.15 35.15
N PHE A 2 -47.81 7.32 35.15
CA PHE A 2 -46.84 7.12 34.07
C PHE A 2 -46.81 5.72 33.45
N ASN A 3 -46.60 5.65 32.13
CA ASN A 3 -45.96 4.51 31.46
C ASN A 3 -45.26 4.99 30.18
N PHE A 4 -44.03 5.47 30.31
CA PHE A 4 -43.19 5.89 29.19
C PHE A 4 -41.71 5.63 29.47
N PHE A 5 -41.28 4.40 29.74
CA PHE A 5 -39.83 4.10 29.75
C PHE A 5 -39.53 2.67 29.31
N ALA A 6 -39.41 2.47 28.00
CA ALA A 6 -38.70 1.32 27.45
C ALA A 6 -38.24 1.67 26.03
N LYS A 7 -37.07 2.31 25.90
CA LYS A 7 -36.25 2.42 24.67
C LYS A 7 -35.08 3.37 24.93
N ALA A 8 -34.01 2.90 25.57
CA ALA A 8 -32.72 3.62 25.55
C ALA A 8 -31.57 2.80 26.15
N VAL A 9 -31.30 1.57 25.70
CA VAL A 9 -30.02 0.92 26.06
C VAL A 9 -29.51 0.05 24.90
N ALA A 10 -29.09 0.67 23.79
CA ALA A 10 -28.42 -0.08 22.71
C ALA A 10 -27.54 0.78 21.78
N ILE A 11 -27.03 1.95 22.19
CA ILE A 11 -26.28 2.83 21.28
C ILE A 11 -24.89 3.22 21.80
N ALA A 12 -24.41 2.65 22.91
CA ALA A 12 -23.11 3.05 23.49
C ALA A 12 -21.91 2.18 23.08
N THR A 13 -22.10 1.03 22.44
CA THR A 13 -21.01 0.05 22.19
C THR A 13 -20.36 0.11 20.81
N LEU A 14 -20.83 0.92 19.86
CA LEU A 14 -20.18 1.03 18.53
C LEU A 14 -19.01 2.02 18.48
N ALA A 15 -18.80 2.86 19.50
CA ALA A 15 -17.79 3.92 19.44
C ALA A 15 -16.34 3.47 19.70
N LEU A 16 -16.13 2.30 20.33
CA LEU A 16 -14.77 1.83 20.67
C LEU A 16 -14.05 1.09 19.52
N ALA A 17 -14.74 0.69 18.46
CA ALA A 17 -14.11 0.04 17.31
C ALA A 17 -13.48 1.02 16.30
N LEU A 18 -13.80 2.31 16.41
CA LEU A 18 -13.32 3.37 15.50
C LEU A 18 -11.99 4.00 15.93
N ILE A 19 -11.47 3.63 17.11
CA ILE A 19 -10.19 4.12 17.66
C ILE A 19 -9.20 2.96 17.79
N ALA A 20 -9.29 1.94 16.94
CA ALA A 20 -8.16 1.04 16.77
C ALA A 20 -7.03 1.89 16.16
N PRO A 21 -5.89 2.07 16.87
CA PRO A 21 -4.73 2.71 16.24
C PRO A 21 -4.42 1.90 14.97
N ALA A 22 -4.19 2.59 13.86
CA ALA A 22 -3.74 1.94 12.64
C ALA A 22 -2.54 1.07 13.00
N ALA A 23 -2.66 -0.26 12.83
CA ALA A 23 -1.57 -1.16 13.14
C ALA A 23 -0.40 -0.79 12.24
N GLU A 24 0.69 -0.30 12.83
CA GLU A 24 1.89 0.04 12.08
C GLU A 24 2.47 -1.25 11.48
N ALA A 25 2.68 -1.25 10.17
CA ALA A 25 3.27 -2.38 9.47
C ALA A 25 4.76 -2.49 9.85
N GLN A 26 5.15 -3.61 10.47
CA GLN A 26 6.54 -3.87 10.85
C GLN A 26 7.41 -4.02 9.61
N GLY A 27 8.50 -3.26 9.50
CA GLY A 27 9.37 -3.32 8.34
C GLY A 27 10.54 -2.35 8.43
N SER A 28 11.18 -2.11 7.29
CA SER A 28 12.25 -1.13 7.15
C SER A 28 11.92 -0.10 6.07
N TYR A 29 12.56 1.06 6.19
CA TYR A 29 12.45 2.15 5.24
C TYR A 29 13.76 2.24 4.47
N VAL A 30 13.68 2.15 3.15
CA VAL A 30 14.87 2.20 2.29
C VAL A 30 14.63 3.11 1.10
N ARG A 31 15.70 3.73 0.62
CA ARG A 31 15.68 4.44 -0.65
C ARG A 31 15.53 3.42 -1.77
N TYR A 32 14.54 3.61 -2.65
CA TYR A 32 14.42 2.77 -3.83
C TYR A 32 15.67 2.86 -4.72
N ASN A 33 16.27 1.71 -5.03
CA ASN A 33 17.51 1.57 -5.80
C ASN A 33 17.41 0.47 -6.88
N GLY A 34 16.19 0.03 -7.21
CA GLY A 34 15.92 -0.94 -8.26
C GLY A 34 15.92 -0.31 -9.65
N SER A 35 15.86 -1.14 -10.68
CA SER A 35 15.85 -0.70 -12.08
C SER A 35 14.50 -0.81 -12.77
N LEU A 36 13.58 -1.64 -12.27
CA LEU A 36 12.30 -1.91 -12.94
C LEU A 36 11.32 -0.73 -12.83
N CYS A 37 11.34 -0.05 -11.68
CA CYS A 37 10.44 1.03 -11.31
C CYS A 37 11.18 2.36 -11.10
N ASP A 38 12.41 2.50 -11.62
CA ASP A 38 13.28 3.65 -11.38
C ASP A 38 12.66 4.98 -11.82
N ASN A 39 11.88 4.99 -12.89
CA ASN A 39 11.20 6.17 -13.42
C ASN A 39 9.94 6.54 -12.61
N TYR A 40 9.37 5.59 -11.87
CA TYR A 40 8.10 5.76 -11.15
C TYR A 40 8.29 5.98 -9.64
N ILE A 41 9.35 5.45 -9.06
CA ILE A 41 9.60 5.50 -7.61
C ILE A 41 10.78 6.44 -7.31
N LYS A 42 10.44 7.65 -6.85
CA LYS A 42 11.42 8.69 -6.47
C LYS A 42 11.40 9.00 -4.97
N TYR A 43 10.83 8.12 -4.16
CA TYR A 43 10.64 8.26 -2.71
C TYR A 43 11.21 7.07 -1.94
N ASP A 44 11.25 7.19 -0.61
CA ASP A 44 11.62 6.07 0.27
C ASP A 44 10.44 5.12 0.42
N VAL A 45 10.75 3.82 0.39
CA VAL A 45 9.76 2.75 0.30
C VAL A 45 9.81 1.91 1.57
N TRP A 46 8.65 1.41 1.97
CA TRP A 46 8.55 0.43 3.04
C TRP A 46 8.83 -0.97 2.50
N LEU A 47 9.60 -1.76 3.23
CA LEU A 47 9.84 -3.17 2.94
C LEU A 47 9.43 -4.04 4.13
N PRO A 48 8.79 -5.20 3.88
CA PRO A 48 8.53 -6.17 4.93
C PRO A 48 9.82 -6.78 5.47
N PRO A 49 9.82 -7.37 6.68
CA PRO A 49 11.02 -7.93 7.29
C PRO A 49 11.63 -9.03 6.41
N GLY A 50 12.93 -8.91 6.13
CA GLY A 50 13.67 -9.87 5.31
C GLY A 50 13.46 -9.74 3.79
N ALA A 51 12.64 -8.80 3.33
CA ALA A 51 12.52 -8.50 1.90
C ALA A 51 13.60 -7.51 1.42
N SER A 52 13.86 -7.55 0.12
CA SER A 52 14.73 -6.59 -0.57
C SER A 52 14.06 -6.11 -1.85
N ILE A 53 14.47 -4.93 -2.34
CA ILE A 53 13.97 -4.40 -3.61
C ILE A 53 14.20 -5.39 -4.74
N ALA A 54 15.41 -5.96 -4.83
CA ALA A 54 15.76 -6.95 -5.85
C ALA A 54 14.86 -8.21 -5.80
N ALA A 55 14.48 -8.67 -4.61
CA ALA A 55 13.56 -9.82 -4.48
C ALA A 55 12.15 -9.47 -4.98
N ILE A 56 11.64 -8.29 -4.64
CA ILE A 56 10.32 -7.82 -5.11
C ILE A 56 10.32 -7.62 -6.63
N GLU A 57 11.36 -6.99 -7.19
CA GLU A 57 11.48 -6.83 -8.65
C GLU A 57 11.59 -8.16 -9.39
N THR A 58 12.27 -9.14 -8.80
CA THR A 58 12.34 -10.50 -9.34
C THR A 58 10.94 -11.12 -9.39
N MET A 59 10.15 -10.97 -8.32
CA MET A 59 8.77 -11.45 -8.29
C MET A 59 7.89 -10.76 -9.33
N LEU A 60 7.98 -9.42 -9.43
CA LEU A 60 7.26 -8.64 -10.43
C LEU A 60 7.62 -9.06 -11.87
N SER A 61 8.90 -9.31 -12.11
CA SER A 61 9.40 -9.82 -13.39
C SER A 61 8.82 -11.20 -13.70
N GLN A 62 8.79 -12.11 -12.72
CA GLN A 62 8.16 -13.43 -12.87
C GLN A 62 6.65 -13.36 -13.13
N GLN A 63 5.99 -12.31 -12.63
CA GLN A 63 4.58 -12.01 -12.90
C GLN A 63 4.35 -11.32 -14.27
N GLY A 64 5.41 -11.12 -15.05
CA GLY A 64 5.31 -10.63 -16.42
C GLY A 64 5.58 -9.14 -16.58
N MET A 65 6.11 -8.44 -15.56
CA MET A 65 6.52 -7.03 -15.72
C MET A 65 7.68 -6.82 -16.71
N ASN A 66 8.44 -7.87 -17.02
CA ASN A 66 9.45 -7.87 -18.07
C ASN A 66 8.94 -8.47 -19.40
N SER A 67 7.66 -8.81 -19.49
CA SER A 67 7.13 -9.50 -20.65
C SER A 67 7.02 -8.57 -21.85
N SER A 68 7.26 -9.12 -23.04
CA SER A 68 6.98 -8.43 -24.30
C SER A 68 5.49 -8.10 -24.47
N ALA A 69 4.59 -8.73 -23.71
CA ALA A 69 3.17 -8.39 -23.74
C ALA A 69 2.90 -6.96 -23.24
N LEU A 70 3.64 -6.48 -22.24
CA LEU A 70 3.50 -5.09 -21.78
C LEU A 70 3.95 -4.08 -22.85
N SER A 71 4.93 -4.43 -23.69
CA SER A 71 5.32 -3.59 -24.83
C SER A 71 4.26 -3.46 -25.93
N GLN A 72 3.20 -4.29 -25.89
CA GLN A 72 2.06 -4.17 -26.80
C GLN A 72 1.03 -3.17 -26.30
N LEU A 73 1.12 -2.73 -25.03
CA LEU A 73 0.27 -1.66 -24.52
C LEU A 73 0.67 -0.34 -25.17
N THR A 74 -0.34 0.45 -25.55
CA THR A 74 -0.07 1.85 -25.93
C THR A 74 0.51 2.60 -24.75
N VAL A 75 1.34 3.61 -25.00
CA VAL A 75 1.99 4.43 -23.95
C VAL A 75 0.96 4.98 -22.95
N ALA A 76 -0.23 5.36 -23.44
CA ALA A 76 -1.32 5.88 -22.61
C ALA A 76 -1.84 4.86 -21.57
N CYS A 77 -1.72 3.56 -21.82
CA CYS A 77 -2.08 2.51 -20.86
C CYS A 77 -0.86 2.02 -20.08
N PHE A 78 0.31 2.00 -20.70
CA PHE A 78 1.53 1.49 -20.11
C PHE A 78 1.99 2.34 -18.91
N GLU A 79 2.08 3.65 -19.08
CA GLU A 79 2.56 4.56 -18.03
C GLU A 79 1.71 4.48 -16.73
N PRO A 80 0.37 4.64 -16.76
CA PRO A 80 -0.43 4.54 -15.53
C PRO A 80 -0.46 3.13 -14.95
N PHE A 81 -0.34 2.09 -15.79
CA PHE A 81 -0.20 0.72 -15.31
C PHE A 81 1.10 0.53 -14.53
N MET A 82 2.22 0.99 -15.07
CA MET A 82 3.51 0.92 -14.41
C MET A 82 3.53 1.74 -13.12
N GLU A 83 2.99 2.95 -13.14
CA GLU A 83 2.85 3.79 -11.94
C GLU A 83 2.05 3.08 -10.85
N HIS A 84 0.91 2.46 -11.21
CA HIS A 84 0.07 1.74 -10.27
C HIS A 84 0.76 0.51 -9.68
N ILE A 85 1.35 -0.34 -10.52
CA ILE A 85 2.01 -1.57 -10.05
C ILE A 85 3.24 -1.23 -9.19
N CYS A 86 4.07 -0.29 -9.64
CA CYS A 86 5.26 0.12 -8.91
C CYS A 86 4.90 0.75 -7.56
N SER A 87 3.89 1.65 -7.50
CA SER A 87 3.46 2.26 -6.23
C SER A 87 2.82 1.25 -5.27
N THR A 88 2.14 0.23 -5.80
CA THR A 88 1.55 -0.84 -5.00
C THR A 88 2.61 -1.79 -4.45
N ALA A 89 3.60 -2.15 -5.26
CA ALA A 89 4.70 -3.03 -4.86
C ALA A 89 5.71 -2.35 -3.92
N PHE A 90 5.86 -1.03 -4.07
CA PHE A 90 6.75 -0.20 -3.26
C PHE A 90 5.98 0.96 -2.62
N PRO A 91 5.23 0.69 -1.53
CA PRO A 91 4.47 1.71 -0.83
C PRO A 91 5.38 2.81 -0.30
N ARG A 92 4.94 4.06 -0.47
CA ARG A 92 5.63 5.21 0.08
C ARG A 92 5.56 5.19 1.59
N VAL A 93 6.66 5.60 2.22
CA VAL A 93 6.70 5.88 3.66
C VAL A 93 6.13 7.27 3.91
N GLU A 94 5.02 7.35 4.65
CA GLU A 94 4.57 8.59 5.25
C GLU A 94 5.10 8.65 6.67
N GLY A 95 6.08 9.51 6.91
CA GLY A 95 6.52 9.79 8.27
C GLY A 95 5.43 10.56 8.99
N THR A 96 5.04 10.14 10.20
CA THR A 96 4.46 11.06 11.17
C THR A 96 5.50 12.13 11.43
N SER A 97 5.22 13.36 11.00
CA SER A 97 6.01 14.52 11.40
C SER A 97 6.16 14.50 12.92
N THR A 98 7.39 14.34 13.41
CA THR A 98 7.75 14.58 14.82
C THR A 98 8.53 15.86 14.90
#